data_AF-A0A960NQJ3-F1
#
_entry.id   AF-A0A960NQJ3-F1
#
_cell.length_a   1.000
_cell.length_b   1.000
_cell.length_c   1.000
_cell.angle_alpha   90.00
_cell.angle_beta   90.00
_cell.angle_gamma   90.00
#
_symmetry.space_group_name_H-M   'P 1'
#
loop_
_entity.id
_entity.type
_entity.pdbx_description
1 polymer ?
#
loop_
_entity_poly.entity_id
_entity_poly.type
_entity_poly.pdbx_seq_one_letter_code
_entity_poly.pdbx_strand_id
1 'polypeptide(L)' 'MTRISQRFADLKKTGHKGFIAYITAGDPNLKATVEMVLRLEEVGVDVVELGVPFSDP' A
#
# COMPACT_ATOMS: atom_id res chain seq x y z
N MET A 1 1.27 6.33 18.53
CA MET A 1 1.99 5.78 17.36
C MET A 1 1.04 5.74 16.18
N THR A 2 1.52 6.04 14.98
CA THR A 2 0.75 5.89 13.72
C THR A 2 0.90 4.47 13.17
N ARG A 3 -0.01 4.04 12.29
CA ARG A 3 0.07 2.72 11.61
C ARG A 3 1.43 2.53 10.92
N ILE A 4 1.92 3.58 10.25
CA ILE A 4 3.21 3.57 9.55
C ILE A 4 4.37 3.38 10.53
N SER A 5 4.41 4.16 11.63
CA SER A 5 5.47 4.03 12.63
C SER A 5 5.50 2.64 13.28
N GLN A 6 4.33 2.04 13.49
CA GLN A 6 4.20 0.71 14.07
C GLN A 6 4.75 -0.35 13.10
N ARG A 7 4.36 -0.31 11.82
CA ARG A 7 4.79 -1.31 10.83
C ARG A 7 6.31 -1.31 10.65
N PHE A 8 6.93 -0.14 10.55
CA PHE A 8 8.39 -0.04 10.47
C PHE A 8 9.11 -0.52 11.74
N ALA A 9 8.53 -0.29 12.92
CA ALA A 9 9.08 -0.84 14.16
C ALA A 9 9.07 -2.37 14.14
N ASP A 10 8.01 -2.99 13.63
CA ASP A 10 7.90 -4.46 13.56
C ASP A 10 8.81 -5.07 12.49
N LEU A 11 8.95 -4.42 11.34
CA LEU A 11 9.96 -4.80 10.33
C LEU A 11 11.38 -4.74 10.89
N LYS A 12 11.71 -3.68 11.64
CA LYS A 12 13.02 -3.55 12.28
C LYS A 12 13.28 -4.65 13.31
N LYS A 13 12.28 -5.01 14.12
CA LYS A 13 12.38 -6.10 15.11
C LYS A 13 12.64 -7.45 14.45
N THR A 14 12.01 -7.70 13.31
CA THR A 14 12.10 -8.97 12.57
C THR A 14 13.26 -9.02 11.57
N GLY A 15 14.02 -7.93 11.40
CA GLY A 15 15.11 -7.84 10.43
C GLY A 15 14.66 -7.82 8.96
N HIS A 16 13.35 -7.69 8.68
CA HIS A 16 12.81 -7.68 7.34
C HIS A 16 12.87 -6.27 6.72
N LYS A 17 12.97 -6.20 5.40
CA LYS A 17 12.82 -4.95 4.64
C LYS A 17 11.33 -4.74 4.34
N GLY A 18 10.93 -3.47 4.28
CA GLY A 18 9.56 -3.11 3.89
C GLY A 18 9.39 -3.07 2.39
N PHE A 19 8.22 -3.51 1.91
CA PHE A 19 7.77 -3.36 0.53
C PHE A 19 6.57 -2.42 0.49
N ILE A 20 6.68 -1.37 -0.32
CA ILE A 20 5.65 -0.35 -0.51
C ILE A 20 5.18 -0.43 -1.95
N ALA A 21 3.89 -0.68 -2.17
CA ALA A 21 3.31 -0.74 -3.51
C ALA A 21 2.50 0.53 -3.79
N TYR A 22 2.71 1.11 -4.96
CA TYR A 22 1.91 2.22 -5.46
C TYR A 22 0.88 1.71 -6.48
N ILE A 23 -0.36 2.18 -6.35
CA ILE A 23 -1.40 2.03 -7.37
C ILE A 23 -2.17 3.34 -7.54
N THR A 24 -2.72 3.58 -8.73
CA THR A 24 -3.60 4.72 -8.99
C THR A 24 -5.04 4.35 -8.66
N ALA A 25 -5.70 5.14 -7.82
CA ALA A 25 -7.11 4.94 -7.50
C ALA A 25 -7.96 5.09 -8.76
N GLY A 26 -8.90 4.16 -8.96
CA GLY A 26 -9.78 4.15 -10.12
C GLY A 26 -9.22 3.48 -11.36
N ASP A 27 -7.98 2.97 -11.35
CA ASP A 27 -7.43 2.18 -12.47
C ASP A 27 -7.55 0.67 -12.21
N PRO A 28 -8.14 -0.13 -13.12
CA PRO A 28 -8.96 0.27 -14.27
C PRO A 28 -10.36 0.76 -13.89
N ASN A 29 -10.80 0.56 -12.65
CA ASN A 29 -12.04 1.11 -12.08
C ASN A 29 -12.01 1.08 -10.54
N LEU A 30 -12.97 1.75 -9.89
CA LEU A 30 -13.03 1.83 -8.42
C LEU A 30 -13.16 0.47 -7.72
N LYS A 31 -13.86 -0.49 -8.34
CA LYS A 31 -13.99 -1.85 -7.78
C LYS A 31 -12.63 -2.56 -7.78
N ALA A 32 -11.90 -2.45 -8.88
CA ALA A 32 -10.57 -3.02 -9.00
C ALA A 32 -9.59 -2.41 -7.99
N THR A 33 -9.68 -1.12 -7.69
CA THR A 33 -8.87 -0.50 -6.62
C THR A 33 -9.06 -1.20 -5.27
N VAL A 34 -10.30 -1.47 -4.87
CA VAL A 34 -10.58 -2.15 -3.59
C VAL A 34 -10.00 -3.57 -3.61
N GLU A 35 -10.25 -4.32 -4.68
CA GLU A 35 -9.73 -5.69 -4.84
C GLU A 35 -8.20 -5.72 -4.81
N MET A 36 -7.53 -4.77 -5.47
CA MET A 36 -6.07 -4.66 -5.48
C MET A 36 -5.51 -4.33 -4.11
N VAL A 37 -6.08 -3.36 -3.38
CA VAL A 37 -5.59 -3.00 -2.02
C VAL A 37 -5.68 -4.20 -1.08
N LEU A 38 -6.82 -4.90 -1.08
CA LEU A 38 -7.00 -6.10 -0.24
C LEU A 38 -6.03 -7.20 -0.66
N ARG A 39 -5.83 -7.40 -1.97
CA ARG A 39 -4.88 -8.41 -2.43
C ARG A 39 -3.43 -8.07 -2.08
N LEU A 40 -3.05 -6.80 -2.14
CA LEU A 40 -1.72 -6.32 -1.75
C LEU A 40 -1.46 -6.57 -0.25
N GLU A 41 -2.45 -6.34 0.60
CA GLU A 41 -2.37 -6.72 2.03
C GLU A 41 -2.13 -8.23 2.20
N GLU A 42 -2.92 -9.07 1.51
CA GLU A 42 -2.82 -10.54 1.59
C GLU A 42 -1.45 -11.09 1.16
N VAL A 43 -0.80 -10.48 0.17
CA VAL A 43 0.51 -10.91 -0.33
C VAL A 43 1.69 -10.31 0.46
N GLY A 44 1.41 -9.53 1.50
CA GLY A 44 2.41 -9.05 2.46
C GLY A 44 3.01 -7.69 2.13
N VAL A 45 2.32 -6.83 1.36
CA VAL A 45 2.72 -5.44 1.19
C VAL A 45 2.57 -4.70 2.53
N ASP A 46 3.61 -3.96 2.93
CA ASP A 46 3.65 -3.30 4.23
C ASP A 46 2.89 -1.98 4.25
N VAL A 47 2.94 -1.25 3.13
CA VAL A 47 2.25 0.03 2.93
C VAL A 47 1.76 0.08 1.49
N VAL A 48 0.52 0.50 1.30
CA VAL A 48 -0.03 0.81 -0.03
C VAL A 48 -0.07 2.33 -0.18
N GLU A 49 0.59 2.84 -1.21
CA GLU A 49 0.45 4.22 -1.68
C GLU A 49 -0.67 4.27 -2.71
N LEU A 50 -1.69 5.06 -2.42
CA LEU A 50 -2.85 5.20 -3.29
C LEU A 50 -2.82 6.57 -3.96
N GLY A 51 -2.44 6.60 -5.23
CA GLY A 51 -2.41 7.81 -6.04
C GLY A 51 -3.82 8.30 -6.36
N VAL A 52 -4.03 9.61 -6.22
CA VAL A 52 -5.26 10.26 -6.70
C VAL A 52 -5.02 10.71 -8.15
N PRO A 53 -5.87 10.32 -9.13
CA PRO A 53 -5.73 10.76 -10.51
C PRO A 53 -5.66 12.28 -10.64
N PHE A 54 -4.73 12.77 -11.46
CA PHE A 54 -4.54 14.18 -11.77
C PHE A 54 -4.44 14.36 -13.29
N SER A 55 -4.96 15.46 -13.84
CA SER A 55 -5.06 15.66 -15.30
C SER A 55 -3.70 15.83 -15.98
N ASP A 56 -2.71 16.36 -15.26
CA ASP A 56 -1.36 16.68 -15.73
C ASP A 56 -0.33 16.07 -14.76
N PRO A 57 -0.16 14.73 -14.77
CA PRO A 57 0.51 13.95 -13.71
C PRO A 57 2.01 14.23 -13.56
#